data_AF-A0A1V1ZL10-F1
#
_entry.id   AF-A0A1V1ZL10-F1
#
_cell.length_a   1.000
_cell.length_b   1.000
_cell.length_c   1.000
_cell.angle_alpha   90.00
_cell.angle_beta   90.00
_cell.angle_gamma   90.00
#
_symmetry.space_group_name_H-M   'P 1'
#
loop_
_entity.id
_entity.type
_entity.pdbx_description
1 polymer ?
#
loop_
_entity_poly.entity_id
_entity_poly.type
_entity_poly.pdbx_seq_one_letter_code
_entity_poly.pdbx_strand_id
1 'polypeptide(L)'
;MKLKKYASWGLLSLLLVTIIAGIFVSLRVKSQVKELFKMNKHLQEEGYYMGEFEFHMVGFGYLIGKGHYLEALQGVSKYHAFLSNKENLIKIPNFKNKQDEIDFYLNLQNPETGAFMDSSAPFCTYFSNTENMVMHLEALQDSTSKPLQLKYPLSFLDNINTPQKLEAYLNDISYMNRLGAKFPQTSFHFARDIFSNVEPNNVIERNGLYHFTPEWKQTILQWMYNFQDAETGLWGPKHTKTKELLKFDINNSYSIVKKFRDTNGEDIYEEFPLRYGDKLFGATLEGLKVPMPADDELEWVHEWNLKQAKGIKMLLACLWKDASAEDRKAAKDIIANFIKVSFDKYYVADEGAFSYYPNSKHATVDGMNNMILKRIGALSYARQKRYWGAAEANAKALEPLTVDTLAENDLSAISNIPDINSWRIYTSQPDLKKLYDHVSAVYYPTNTKVLDITELVPNIISWTETTSLSTGNWKSMADITNEYSSYHIQKPLIYREKVPYEDLNQLLEQTSELHIIGFDILQIPRFIQRITKENKRDTL
;
A
#
# COMPACT_ATOMS: atom_id res chain seq x y z
N MET A 1 22.06 -54.97 30.11
CA MET A 1 22.72 -54.06 29.13
C MET A 1 22.00 -54.00 27.76
N LYS A 2 21.61 -55.14 27.17
CA LYS A 2 20.93 -55.19 25.86
C LYS A 2 19.56 -54.46 25.82
N LEU A 3 18.72 -54.60 26.85
CA LEU A 3 17.38 -53.98 26.90
C LEU A 3 17.42 -52.43 26.86
N LYS A 4 18.38 -51.82 27.60
CA LYS A 4 18.58 -50.36 27.57
C LYS A 4 19.00 -49.87 26.18
N LYS A 5 19.85 -50.64 25.49
CA LYS A 5 20.26 -50.33 24.11
C LYS A 5 19.05 -50.37 23.17
N TYR A 6 18.23 -51.42 23.20
CA TYR A 6 17.02 -51.50 22.36
C TYR A 6 15.98 -50.42 22.68
N ALA A 7 15.79 -50.08 23.96
CA ALA A 7 14.92 -48.97 24.35
C ALA A 7 15.44 -47.62 23.85
N SER A 8 16.75 -47.37 23.93
CA SER A 8 17.38 -46.17 23.37
C SER A 8 17.24 -46.09 21.85
N TRP A 9 17.44 -47.21 21.11
CA TRP A 9 17.21 -47.25 19.66
C TRP A 9 15.74 -47.03 19.30
N GLY A 10 14.80 -47.62 20.06
CA GLY A 10 13.37 -47.40 19.87
C GLY A 10 12.94 -45.95 20.08
N LEU A 11 13.46 -45.30 21.12
CA LEU A 11 13.25 -43.85 21.37
C LEU A 11 13.86 -42.99 20.27
N LEU A 12 15.05 -43.33 19.79
CA LEU A 12 15.71 -42.58 18.70
C LEU A 12 14.97 -42.73 17.37
N SER A 13 14.49 -43.94 17.06
CA SER A 13 13.68 -44.21 15.88
C SER A 13 12.32 -43.52 15.95
N LEU A 14 11.66 -43.52 17.11
CA LEU A 14 10.41 -42.79 17.31
C LEU A 14 10.62 -41.29 17.14
N LEU A 15 11.66 -40.72 17.75
CA LEU A 15 12.04 -39.32 17.58
C LEU A 15 12.28 -38.98 16.10
N LEU A 16 13.02 -39.84 15.39
CA LEU A 16 13.31 -39.66 13.97
C LEU A 16 12.03 -39.70 13.13
N VAL A 17 11.13 -40.65 13.38
CA VAL A 17 9.83 -40.75 12.69
C VAL A 17 8.97 -39.52 12.98
N THR A 18 8.93 -39.04 14.23
CA THR A 18 8.21 -37.81 14.59
C THR A 18 8.81 -36.58 13.91
N ILE A 19 10.14 -36.47 13.81
CA ILE A 19 10.82 -35.38 13.10
C ILE A 19 10.48 -35.44 11.61
N ILE A 20 10.60 -36.61 10.97
CA ILE A 20 10.31 -36.80 9.54
C ILE A 20 8.84 -36.49 9.26
N ALA A 21 7.92 -37.00 10.07
CA ALA A 21 6.49 -36.69 9.95
C ALA A 21 6.22 -35.18 10.12
N GLY A 22 6.89 -34.54 11.08
CA GLY A 22 6.81 -33.10 11.30
C GLY A 22 7.31 -32.28 10.10
N ILE A 23 8.44 -32.68 9.51
CA ILE A 23 8.98 -32.06 8.28
C ILE A 23 8.01 -32.24 7.12
N PHE A 24 7.50 -33.46 6.91
CA PHE A 24 6.55 -33.76 5.84
C PHE A 24 5.26 -32.94 5.96
N VAL A 25 4.69 -32.86 7.17
CA VAL A 25 3.51 -32.03 7.45
C VAL A 25 3.82 -30.55 7.19
N SER A 26 4.97 -30.05 7.66
CA SER A 26 5.37 -28.66 7.44
C SER A 26 5.52 -28.31 5.96
N LEU A 27 6.16 -29.18 5.16
CA LEU A 27 6.32 -28.99 3.72
C LEU A 27 4.96 -29.04 3.00
N ARG A 28 4.10 -30.00 3.36
CA ARG A 28 2.76 -30.11 2.79
C ARG A 28 1.92 -28.87 3.05
N VAL A 29 1.92 -28.36 4.29
CA VAL A 29 1.17 -27.16 4.67
C VAL A 29 1.70 -25.95 3.93
N LYS A 30 3.02 -25.79 3.82
CA LYS A 30 3.62 -24.71 3.03
C LYS A 30 3.16 -24.77 1.56
N SER A 31 3.12 -25.97 0.97
CA SER A 31 2.61 -26.16 -0.39
C SER A 31 1.13 -25.80 -0.49
N GLN A 32 0.30 -26.28 0.44
CA GLN A 32 -1.14 -26.00 0.46
C GLN A 32 -1.44 -24.51 0.62
N VAL A 33 -0.70 -23.78 1.45
CA VAL A 33 -0.84 -22.33 1.57
C VAL A 33 -0.51 -21.65 0.24
N LYS A 34 0.60 -22.01 -0.41
CA LYS A 34 0.95 -21.47 -1.73
C LYS A 34 -0.13 -21.77 -2.78
N GLU A 35 -0.68 -22.98 -2.77
CA GLU A 35 -1.79 -23.36 -3.63
C GLU A 35 -3.09 -22.62 -3.32
N LEU A 36 -3.40 -22.39 -2.03
CA LEU A 36 -4.56 -21.59 -1.61
C LEU A 36 -4.52 -20.18 -2.19
N PHE A 37 -3.37 -19.49 -2.15
CA PHE A 37 -3.23 -18.16 -2.75
C PHE A 37 -3.36 -18.19 -4.28
N LYS A 38 -2.83 -19.23 -4.94
CA LYS A 38 -3.03 -19.43 -6.40
C LYS A 38 -4.48 -19.70 -6.75
N MET A 39 -5.16 -20.56 -5.99
CA MET A 39 -6.58 -20.86 -6.16
C MET A 39 -7.42 -19.63 -5.90
N ASN A 40 -7.13 -18.84 -4.86
CA ASN A 40 -7.82 -17.58 -4.59
C ASN A 40 -7.77 -16.66 -5.82
N LYS A 41 -6.58 -16.47 -6.40
CA LYS A 41 -6.41 -15.69 -7.62
C LYS A 41 -7.27 -16.24 -8.78
N HIS A 42 -7.18 -17.53 -9.08
CA HIS A 42 -7.93 -18.12 -10.19
C HIS A 42 -9.44 -18.14 -9.98
N LEU A 43 -9.90 -18.39 -8.74
CA LEU A 43 -11.32 -18.38 -8.41
C LEU A 43 -11.91 -16.97 -8.49
N GLN A 44 -11.16 -15.94 -8.08
CA GLN A 44 -11.53 -14.54 -8.31
C GLN A 44 -11.67 -14.25 -9.81
N GLU A 45 -10.69 -14.68 -10.63
CA GLU A 45 -10.72 -14.54 -12.10
C GLU A 45 -11.93 -15.27 -12.74
N GLU A 46 -12.36 -16.39 -12.17
CA GLU A 46 -13.54 -17.15 -12.61
C GLU A 46 -14.89 -16.59 -12.09
N GLY A 47 -14.86 -15.51 -11.29
CA GLY A 47 -16.03 -14.83 -10.75
C GLY A 47 -16.61 -15.45 -9.47
N TYR A 48 -15.83 -16.20 -8.70
CA TYR A 48 -16.26 -16.71 -7.39
C TYR A 48 -16.07 -15.67 -6.28
N TYR A 49 -16.99 -15.70 -5.31
CA TYR A 49 -16.89 -14.88 -4.11
C TYR A 49 -15.78 -15.40 -3.20
N MET A 50 -14.78 -14.55 -2.96
CA MET A 50 -13.58 -14.86 -2.17
C MET A 50 -13.34 -13.87 -1.03
N GLY A 51 -14.36 -13.11 -0.61
CA GLY A 51 -14.23 -12.05 0.40
C GLY A 51 -13.67 -12.53 1.75
N GLU A 52 -13.91 -13.80 2.12
CA GLU A 52 -13.51 -14.37 3.41
C GLU A 52 -12.09 -14.97 3.41
N PHE A 53 -11.44 -15.07 2.24
CA PHE A 53 -10.20 -15.84 2.07
C PHE A 53 -9.08 -15.38 3.00
N GLU A 54 -8.75 -14.09 2.98
CA GLU A 54 -7.66 -13.53 3.78
C GLU A 54 -7.93 -13.71 5.28
N PHE A 55 -9.20 -13.62 5.69
CA PHE A 55 -9.63 -13.77 7.08
C PHE A 55 -9.50 -15.19 7.58
N HIS A 56 -9.82 -16.20 6.76
CA HIS A 56 -9.53 -17.60 7.08
C HIS A 56 -8.02 -17.84 7.24
N MET A 57 -7.20 -17.29 6.33
CA MET A 57 -5.75 -17.45 6.40
C MET A 57 -5.16 -16.85 7.68
N VAL A 58 -5.60 -15.65 8.07
CA VAL A 58 -5.19 -15.03 9.35
C VAL A 58 -5.76 -15.81 10.55
N GLY A 59 -6.97 -16.35 10.46
CA GLY A 59 -7.58 -17.22 11.48
C GLY A 59 -6.76 -18.49 11.73
N PHE A 60 -6.23 -19.13 10.68
CA PHE A 60 -5.31 -20.26 10.85
C PHE A 60 -3.98 -19.82 11.50
N GLY A 61 -3.47 -18.64 11.12
CA GLY A 61 -2.30 -18.04 11.76
C GLY A 61 -2.52 -17.75 13.25
N TYR A 62 -3.72 -17.28 13.62
CA TYR A 62 -4.16 -17.09 15.01
C TYR A 62 -4.09 -18.41 15.79
N LEU A 63 -4.73 -19.48 15.28
CA LEU A 63 -4.74 -20.79 15.93
C LEU A 63 -3.32 -21.34 16.14
N ILE A 64 -2.44 -21.20 15.15
CA ILE A 64 -1.01 -21.56 15.27
C ILE A 64 -0.34 -20.71 16.35
N GLY A 65 -0.58 -19.41 16.36
CA GLY A 65 -0.09 -18.46 17.36
C GLY A 65 -0.52 -18.80 18.79
N LYS A 66 -1.68 -19.45 18.94
CA LYS A 66 -2.24 -19.95 20.20
C LYS A 66 -1.81 -21.37 20.57
N GLY A 67 -1.12 -22.07 19.68
CA GLY A 67 -0.69 -23.44 19.90
C GLY A 67 -1.75 -24.49 19.57
N HIS A 68 -2.85 -24.10 18.92
CA HIS A 68 -3.91 -24.98 18.44
C HIS A 68 -3.53 -25.57 17.07
N TYR A 69 -2.36 -26.22 17.00
CA TYR A 69 -1.76 -26.63 15.73
C TYR A 69 -2.61 -27.62 14.95
N LEU A 70 -3.20 -28.61 15.62
CA LEU A 70 -4.03 -29.63 14.95
C LEU A 70 -5.26 -28.99 14.29
N GLU A 71 -5.92 -28.09 14.99
CA GLU A 71 -7.10 -27.36 14.50
C GLU A 71 -6.73 -26.50 13.28
N ALA A 72 -5.63 -25.76 13.34
CA ALA A 72 -5.14 -24.96 12.23
C ALA A 72 -4.80 -25.82 10.99
N LEU A 73 -4.10 -26.94 11.19
CA LEU A 73 -3.70 -27.84 10.10
C LEU A 73 -4.89 -28.51 9.43
N GLN A 74 -5.88 -28.93 10.21
CA GLN A 74 -7.14 -29.46 9.71
C GLN A 74 -7.94 -28.37 8.99
N GLY A 75 -7.97 -27.15 9.53
CA GLY A 75 -8.60 -25.99 8.91
C GLY A 75 -8.03 -25.68 7.52
N VAL A 76 -6.70 -25.56 7.40
CA VAL A 76 -6.01 -25.36 6.11
C VAL A 76 -6.36 -26.47 5.13
N SER A 77 -6.33 -27.73 5.56
CA SER A 77 -6.62 -28.86 4.68
C SER A 77 -8.08 -28.89 4.21
N LYS A 78 -9.03 -28.62 5.12
CA LYS A 78 -10.46 -28.53 4.79
C LYS A 78 -10.73 -27.36 3.83
N TYR A 79 -10.13 -26.22 4.09
CA TYR A 79 -10.30 -25.03 3.25
C TYR A 79 -9.67 -25.21 1.87
N HIS A 80 -8.50 -25.85 1.79
CA HIS A 80 -7.88 -26.23 0.52
C HIS A 80 -8.79 -27.17 -0.29
N ALA A 81 -9.36 -28.18 0.35
CA ALA A 81 -10.31 -29.09 -0.31
C ALA A 81 -11.57 -28.36 -0.79
N PHE A 82 -12.11 -27.45 0.03
CA PHE A 82 -13.27 -26.61 -0.31
C PHE A 82 -13.02 -25.68 -1.50
N LEU A 83 -11.84 -25.06 -1.61
CA LEU A 83 -11.49 -24.25 -2.78
C LEU A 83 -11.24 -25.13 -4.02
N SER A 84 -10.62 -26.30 -3.82
CA SER A 84 -10.26 -27.20 -4.92
C SER A 84 -11.47 -27.87 -5.58
N ASN A 85 -12.47 -28.26 -4.79
CA ASN A 85 -13.65 -29.00 -5.29
C ASN A 85 -14.71 -28.10 -5.95
N LYS A 86 -14.74 -26.81 -5.60
CA LYS A 86 -15.69 -25.80 -6.11
C LYS A 86 -17.18 -26.08 -5.83
N GLU A 87 -17.54 -27.21 -5.23
CA GLU A 87 -18.93 -27.71 -5.13
C GLU A 87 -19.86 -26.81 -4.32
N ASN A 88 -19.30 -26.00 -3.41
CA ASN A 88 -20.05 -25.10 -2.54
C ASN A 88 -19.52 -23.65 -2.59
N LEU A 89 -18.73 -23.32 -3.62
CA LEU A 89 -18.29 -21.95 -3.82
C LEU A 89 -19.41 -21.13 -4.44
N ILE A 90 -19.61 -19.94 -3.89
CA ILE A 90 -20.62 -19.01 -4.38
C ILE A 90 -20.06 -18.31 -5.61
N LYS A 91 -20.71 -18.49 -6.76
CA LYS A 91 -20.39 -17.73 -7.97
C LYS A 91 -21.17 -16.43 -7.96
N ILE A 92 -20.47 -15.30 -8.11
CA ILE A 92 -21.09 -13.97 -8.14
C ILE A 92 -21.90 -13.89 -9.44
N PRO A 93 -23.22 -13.65 -9.37
CA PRO A 93 -24.05 -13.54 -10.57
C PRO A 93 -23.82 -12.19 -11.25
N ASN A 94 -24.25 -12.07 -12.51
CA ASN A 94 -24.42 -10.77 -13.13
C ASN A 94 -25.67 -10.10 -12.54
N PHE A 95 -25.48 -8.99 -11.84
CA PHE A 95 -26.58 -8.25 -11.23
C PHE A 95 -27.32 -7.42 -12.27
N LYS A 96 -28.66 -7.35 -12.18
CA LYS A 96 -29.46 -6.54 -13.12
C LYS A 96 -29.43 -5.05 -12.73
N ASN A 97 -29.24 -4.78 -11.45
CA ASN A 97 -29.23 -3.45 -10.86
C ASN A 97 -28.51 -3.52 -9.49
N LYS A 98 -28.24 -2.37 -8.86
CA LYS A 98 -27.55 -2.31 -7.56
C LYS A 98 -28.34 -2.96 -6.40
N GLN A 99 -29.67 -2.95 -6.45
CA GLN A 99 -30.49 -3.59 -5.41
C GLN A 99 -30.35 -5.11 -5.44
N ASP A 100 -30.34 -5.72 -6.62
CA ASP A 100 -30.09 -7.16 -6.78
C ASP A 100 -28.71 -7.55 -6.20
N GLU A 101 -27.71 -6.67 -6.34
CA GLU A 101 -26.37 -6.85 -5.77
C GLU A 101 -26.37 -6.73 -4.24
N ILE A 102 -27.01 -5.70 -3.70
CA ILE A 102 -27.20 -5.52 -2.25
C ILE A 102 -27.89 -6.74 -1.64
N ASP A 103 -28.97 -7.22 -2.25
CA ASP A 103 -29.74 -8.37 -1.75
C ASP A 103 -28.90 -9.65 -1.77
N PHE A 104 -28.07 -9.86 -2.79
CA PHE A 104 -27.15 -10.99 -2.84
C PHE A 104 -26.18 -10.98 -1.65
N TYR A 105 -25.49 -9.85 -1.42
CA TYR A 105 -24.50 -9.76 -0.35
C TYR A 105 -25.13 -9.83 1.03
N LEU A 106 -26.29 -9.20 1.26
CA LEU A 106 -27.03 -9.31 2.52
C LEU A 106 -27.42 -10.75 2.86
N ASN A 107 -27.61 -11.62 1.85
CA ASN A 107 -27.89 -13.03 2.07
C ASN A 107 -26.66 -13.87 2.47
N LEU A 108 -25.46 -13.29 2.41
CA LEU A 108 -24.24 -13.91 2.94
C LEU A 108 -24.10 -13.70 4.46
N GLN A 109 -24.93 -12.85 5.07
CA GLN A 109 -24.84 -12.58 6.50
C GLN A 109 -25.25 -13.80 7.33
N ASN A 110 -24.40 -14.16 8.29
CA ASN A 110 -24.66 -15.28 9.19
C ASN A 110 -25.80 -14.93 10.17
N PRO A 111 -26.87 -15.75 10.28
CA PRO A 111 -28.02 -15.47 11.13
C PRO A 111 -27.74 -15.59 12.64
N GLU A 112 -26.77 -16.40 13.04
CA GLU A 112 -26.42 -16.63 14.45
C GLU A 112 -25.60 -15.47 15.00
N THR A 113 -24.58 -15.06 14.25
CA THR A 113 -23.57 -14.10 14.74
C THR A 113 -23.82 -12.68 14.21
N GLY A 114 -24.60 -12.55 13.13
CA GLY A 114 -24.71 -11.31 12.36
C GLY A 114 -23.46 -10.94 11.56
N ALA A 115 -22.39 -11.72 11.64
CA ALA A 115 -21.17 -11.45 10.88
C ALA A 115 -21.35 -11.86 9.41
N PHE A 116 -20.63 -11.20 8.52
CA PHE A 116 -20.37 -11.75 7.18
C PHE A 116 -19.16 -12.68 7.28
N MET A 117 -19.32 -13.80 7.99
CA MET A 117 -18.29 -14.82 8.16
C MET A 117 -18.96 -16.12 8.57
N ASP A 118 -18.45 -17.25 8.09
CA ASP A 118 -18.88 -18.56 8.58
C ASP A 118 -18.63 -18.73 10.09
N SER A 119 -19.58 -19.36 10.80
CA SER A 119 -19.51 -19.50 12.26
C SER A 119 -18.50 -20.54 12.74
N SER A 120 -17.90 -21.33 11.84
CA SER A 120 -16.79 -22.21 12.17
C SER A 120 -15.44 -21.49 12.23
N ALA A 121 -15.36 -20.24 11.75
CA ALA A 121 -14.15 -19.44 11.83
C ALA A 121 -13.91 -18.93 13.27
N PRO A 122 -12.66 -18.72 13.70
CA PRO A 122 -12.38 -18.12 14.99
C PRO A 122 -13.04 -16.74 15.13
N PHE A 123 -13.62 -16.44 16.30
CA PHE A 123 -14.31 -15.17 16.57
C PHE A 123 -13.51 -13.92 16.16
N CYS A 124 -12.18 -13.98 16.24
CA CYS A 124 -11.31 -12.87 15.87
C CYS A 124 -11.43 -12.45 14.39
N THR A 125 -11.93 -13.29 13.50
CA THR A 125 -12.07 -13.00 12.06
C THR A 125 -13.36 -12.27 11.71
N TYR A 126 -14.34 -12.20 12.61
CA TYR A 126 -15.69 -11.75 12.28
C TYR A 126 -15.76 -10.25 11.98
N PHE A 127 -15.04 -9.45 12.76
CA PHE A 127 -15.14 -7.99 12.71
C PHE A 127 -14.73 -7.44 11.34
N SER A 128 -13.50 -7.71 10.91
CA SER A 128 -12.90 -7.08 9.74
C SER A 128 -13.61 -7.44 8.43
N ASN A 129 -14.03 -8.71 8.27
CA ASN A 129 -14.78 -9.11 7.08
C ASN A 129 -16.16 -8.45 7.05
N THR A 130 -16.81 -8.36 8.22
CA THR A 130 -18.10 -7.67 8.37
C THR A 130 -17.95 -6.19 8.04
N GLU A 131 -16.93 -5.50 8.56
CA GLU A 131 -16.68 -4.09 8.26
C GLU A 131 -16.49 -3.85 6.76
N ASN A 132 -15.69 -4.69 6.09
CA ASN A 132 -15.50 -4.64 4.64
C ASN A 132 -16.81 -4.79 3.87
N MET A 133 -17.64 -5.76 4.26
CA MET A 133 -18.92 -5.98 3.61
C MET A 133 -19.89 -4.82 3.83
N VAL A 134 -19.94 -4.26 5.03
CA VAL A 134 -20.77 -3.08 5.33
C VAL A 134 -20.31 -1.88 4.49
N MET A 135 -19.00 -1.63 4.36
CA MET A 135 -18.48 -0.57 3.48
C MET A 135 -18.87 -0.79 2.01
N HIS A 136 -18.80 -2.02 1.52
CA HIS A 136 -19.19 -2.36 0.16
C HIS A 136 -20.70 -2.13 -0.06
N LEU A 137 -21.54 -2.64 0.83
CA LEU A 137 -22.99 -2.45 0.80
C LEU A 137 -23.38 -0.96 0.85
N GLU A 138 -22.72 -0.16 1.69
CA GLU A 138 -22.93 1.28 1.74
C GLU A 138 -22.54 1.97 0.42
N ALA A 139 -21.42 1.58 -0.20
CA ALA A 139 -21.00 2.14 -1.48
C ALA A 139 -21.95 1.81 -2.64
N LEU A 140 -22.70 0.71 -2.54
CA LEU A 140 -23.75 0.35 -3.50
C LEU A 140 -25.04 1.17 -3.29
N GLN A 141 -25.28 1.70 -2.09
CA GLN A 141 -26.43 2.57 -1.84
C GLN A 141 -26.22 3.94 -2.50
N ASP A 142 -27.28 4.48 -3.12
CA ASP A 142 -27.23 5.85 -3.62
C ASP A 142 -27.20 6.83 -2.44
N SER A 143 -26.51 7.97 -2.59
CA SER A 143 -26.34 8.98 -1.52
C SER A 143 -27.64 9.56 -0.92
N THR A 144 -28.79 9.28 -1.56
CA THR A 144 -30.15 9.67 -1.13
C THR A 144 -30.90 8.56 -0.39
N SER A 145 -30.29 7.38 -0.21
CA SER A 145 -30.89 6.19 0.40
C SER A 145 -31.00 6.33 1.93
N LYS A 146 -31.94 5.58 2.52
CA LYS A 146 -32.00 5.37 3.98
C LYS A 146 -30.70 4.67 4.45
N PRO A 147 -30.29 4.85 5.73
CA PRO A 147 -29.13 4.14 6.29
C PRO A 147 -29.21 2.63 6.03
N LEU A 148 -28.06 2.01 5.74
CA LEU A 148 -27.96 0.58 5.43
C LEU A 148 -28.65 -0.26 6.51
N GLN A 149 -29.51 -1.19 6.07
CA GLN A 149 -30.16 -2.15 6.95
C GLN A 149 -29.57 -3.54 6.67
N LEU A 150 -29.05 -4.17 7.72
CA LEU A 150 -28.59 -5.56 7.65
C LEU A 150 -29.75 -6.53 7.92
N LYS A 151 -29.60 -7.77 7.47
CA LYS A 151 -30.61 -8.83 7.65
C LYS A 151 -30.68 -9.31 9.10
N TYR A 152 -29.55 -9.30 9.78
CA TYR A 152 -29.38 -9.72 11.16
C TYR A 152 -28.58 -8.67 11.94
N PRO A 153 -28.84 -8.49 13.26
CA PRO A 153 -28.04 -7.59 14.09
C PRO A 153 -26.63 -8.14 14.27
N LEU A 154 -25.64 -7.25 14.45
CA LEU A 154 -24.23 -7.59 14.67
C LEU A 154 -23.98 -8.12 16.10
N SER A 155 -24.68 -9.20 16.48
CA SER A 155 -24.68 -9.76 17.84
C SER A 155 -23.28 -10.18 18.33
N PHE A 156 -22.37 -10.52 17.41
CA PHE A 156 -20.99 -10.85 17.76
C PHE A 156 -20.27 -9.71 18.50
N LEU A 157 -20.66 -8.44 18.30
CA LEU A 157 -20.09 -7.27 18.98
C LEU A 157 -20.37 -7.27 20.50
N ASP A 158 -21.41 -7.98 20.95
CA ASP A 158 -21.73 -8.10 22.37
C ASP A 158 -20.66 -8.88 23.15
N ASN A 159 -19.79 -9.62 22.46
CA ASN A 159 -18.63 -10.28 23.06
C ASN A 159 -17.47 -9.32 23.35
N ILE A 160 -17.52 -8.08 22.87
CA ILE A 160 -16.49 -7.04 23.08
C ILE A 160 -17.08 -5.71 23.55
N ASN A 161 -18.35 -5.66 23.94
CA ASN A 161 -19.09 -4.40 24.16
C ASN A 161 -18.79 -3.65 25.46
N THR A 162 -18.05 -4.25 26.40
CA THR A 162 -17.60 -3.58 27.63
C THR A 162 -16.09 -3.40 27.61
N PRO A 163 -15.53 -2.41 28.34
CA PRO A 163 -14.08 -2.22 28.46
C PRO A 163 -13.31 -3.51 28.79
N GLN A 164 -13.80 -4.30 29.75
CA GLN A 164 -13.13 -5.52 30.20
C GLN A 164 -13.14 -6.61 29.12
N LYS A 165 -14.26 -6.77 28.41
CA LYS A 165 -14.37 -7.73 27.30
C LYS A 165 -13.48 -7.32 26.14
N LEU A 166 -13.45 -6.02 25.82
CA LEU A 166 -12.61 -5.45 24.77
C LEU A 166 -11.13 -5.67 25.06
N GLU A 167 -10.65 -5.34 26.26
CA GLU A 167 -9.25 -5.56 26.63
C GLU A 167 -8.85 -7.04 26.58
N ALA A 168 -9.73 -7.93 27.06
CA ALA A 168 -9.50 -9.37 27.00
C ALA A 168 -9.35 -9.84 25.55
N TYR A 169 -10.25 -9.38 24.67
CA TYR A 169 -10.18 -9.68 23.23
C TYR A 169 -8.89 -9.13 22.61
N LEU A 170 -8.56 -7.84 22.81
CA LEU A 170 -7.37 -7.20 22.25
C LEU A 170 -6.09 -7.91 22.70
N ASN A 171 -5.99 -8.27 23.98
CA ASN A 171 -4.87 -9.05 24.50
C ASN A 171 -4.79 -10.43 23.84
N ASP A 172 -5.92 -11.10 23.66
CA ASP A 172 -5.96 -12.40 23.01
C ASP A 172 -5.40 -12.33 21.59
N ILE A 173 -5.92 -11.45 20.74
CA ILE A 173 -5.49 -11.41 19.33
C ILE A 173 -4.09 -10.80 19.11
N SER A 174 -3.55 -10.10 20.11
CA SER A 174 -2.27 -9.38 19.99
C SER A 174 -1.07 -10.12 20.59
N TYR A 175 -1.30 -11.05 21.51
CA TYR A 175 -0.25 -11.89 22.09
C TYR A 175 -0.23 -13.30 21.46
N MET A 176 0.91 -13.68 20.89
CA MET A 176 1.07 -14.97 20.21
C MET A 176 2.46 -15.56 20.38
N ASN A 177 2.63 -16.82 19.96
CA ASN A 177 3.95 -17.45 19.87
C ASN A 177 4.71 -17.04 18.59
N ARG A 178 6.00 -17.39 18.54
CA ARG A 178 6.88 -17.09 17.40
C ARG A 178 6.47 -17.76 16.08
N LEU A 179 5.69 -18.84 16.12
CA LEU A 179 5.24 -19.54 14.91
C LEU A 179 4.11 -18.76 14.22
N GLY A 180 3.14 -18.25 14.98
CA GLY A 180 2.07 -17.40 14.44
C GLY A 180 2.60 -16.09 13.84
N ALA A 181 3.68 -15.53 14.41
CA ALA A 181 4.29 -14.31 13.91
C ALA A 181 5.09 -14.48 12.58
N LYS A 182 5.30 -15.71 12.10
CA LYS A 182 5.97 -15.98 10.81
C LYS A 182 5.07 -15.83 9.60
N PHE A 183 3.77 -15.62 9.79
CA PHE A 183 2.85 -15.42 8.68
C PHE A 183 2.96 -13.99 8.11
N PRO A 184 2.63 -13.79 6.82
CA PRO A 184 2.60 -12.47 6.21
C PRO A 184 1.70 -11.50 6.98
N GLN A 185 0.49 -11.92 7.35
CA GLN A 185 -0.38 -11.20 8.27
C GLN A 185 -0.55 -11.98 9.57
N THR A 186 -0.74 -11.27 10.68
CA THR A 186 -0.94 -11.87 12.00
C THR A 186 -2.27 -11.41 12.59
N SER A 187 -2.80 -12.10 13.60
CA SER A 187 -4.06 -11.72 14.24
C SER A 187 -4.04 -10.35 14.91
N PHE A 188 -2.86 -9.73 15.10
CA PHE A 188 -2.76 -8.33 15.50
C PHE A 188 -3.46 -7.37 14.51
N HIS A 189 -3.58 -7.78 13.24
CA HIS A 189 -4.36 -7.09 12.23
C HIS A 189 -5.79 -6.79 12.70
N PHE A 190 -6.43 -7.72 13.41
CA PHE A 190 -7.80 -7.54 13.92
C PHE A 190 -7.88 -6.49 15.04
N ALA A 191 -6.82 -6.30 15.82
CA ALA A 191 -6.79 -5.29 16.87
C ALA A 191 -6.77 -3.90 16.21
N ARG A 192 -5.96 -3.77 15.16
CA ARG A 192 -5.91 -2.56 14.34
C ARG A 192 -7.26 -2.27 13.66
N ASP A 193 -7.98 -3.30 13.20
CA ASP A 193 -9.26 -3.09 12.52
C ASP A 193 -10.33 -2.61 13.47
N ILE A 194 -10.46 -3.22 14.66
CA ILE A 194 -11.42 -2.74 15.66
C ILE A 194 -11.11 -1.29 16.08
N PHE A 195 -9.85 -0.87 16.03
CA PHE A 195 -9.45 0.51 16.31
C PHE A 195 -9.98 1.53 15.28
N SER A 196 -10.47 1.10 14.11
CA SER A 196 -11.17 1.98 13.17
C SER A 196 -12.38 2.68 13.81
N ASN A 197 -13.08 1.98 14.72
CA ASN A 197 -14.36 2.41 15.33
C ASN A 197 -14.22 3.49 16.41
N VAL A 198 -12.99 3.89 16.73
CA VAL A 198 -12.76 5.07 17.57
C VAL A 198 -13.23 6.34 16.88
N GLU A 199 -13.21 6.37 15.55
CA GLU A 199 -13.67 7.53 14.80
C GLU A 199 -15.18 7.75 14.99
N PRO A 200 -15.62 9.01 15.20
CA PRO A 200 -17.03 9.34 15.46
C PRO A 200 -17.96 9.07 14.27
N ASN A 201 -17.42 8.84 13.07
CA ASN A 201 -18.19 8.56 11.85
C ASN A 201 -17.76 7.23 11.18
N ASN A 202 -17.40 6.23 11.98
CA ASN A 202 -17.11 4.89 11.47
C ASN A 202 -18.34 4.28 10.77
N VAL A 203 -18.10 3.31 9.89
CA VAL A 203 -19.12 2.77 8.99
C VAL A 203 -20.28 2.10 9.74
N ILE A 204 -20.00 1.48 10.88
CA ILE A 204 -20.98 0.78 11.69
C ILE A 204 -21.95 1.77 12.35
N GLU A 205 -21.42 2.80 13.02
CA GLU A 205 -22.23 3.79 13.73
C GLU A 205 -22.98 4.73 12.77
N ARG A 206 -22.36 5.15 11.66
CA ARG A 206 -23.03 6.06 10.71
C ARG A 206 -24.23 5.44 10.01
N ASN A 207 -24.26 4.11 9.91
CA ASN A 207 -25.41 3.34 9.42
C ASN A 207 -26.37 2.91 10.54
N GLY A 208 -26.09 3.26 11.80
CA GLY A 208 -26.93 2.90 12.95
C GLY A 208 -26.93 1.40 13.27
N LEU A 209 -25.89 0.65 12.88
CA LEU A 209 -25.84 -0.81 13.00
C LEU A 209 -25.40 -1.29 14.38
N TYR A 210 -24.61 -0.48 15.07
CA TYR A 210 -24.19 -0.70 16.46
C TYR A 210 -23.77 0.65 17.06
N HIS A 211 -23.81 0.78 18.37
CA HIS A 211 -23.33 1.97 19.08
C HIS A 211 -22.20 1.61 20.04
N PHE A 212 -21.02 2.21 19.85
CA PHE A 212 -19.88 2.03 20.73
C PHE A 212 -19.88 3.12 21.80
N THR A 213 -19.93 2.73 23.07
CA THR A 213 -19.97 3.72 24.17
C THR A 213 -18.67 4.54 24.24
N PRO A 214 -18.71 5.76 24.79
CA PRO A 214 -17.50 6.56 24.99
C PRO A 214 -16.41 5.83 25.79
N GLU A 215 -16.78 5.06 26.82
CA GLU A 215 -15.85 4.28 27.63
C GLU A 215 -15.17 3.19 26.81
N TRP A 216 -15.92 2.55 25.89
CA TRP A 216 -15.36 1.56 24.98
C TRP A 216 -14.31 2.19 24.05
N LYS A 217 -14.62 3.35 23.46
CA LYS A 217 -13.70 4.07 22.56
C LYS A 217 -12.45 4.54 23.29
N GLN A 218 -12.59 5.07 24.50
CA GLN A 218 -11.45 5.46 25.34
C GLN A 218 -10.59 4.24 25.71
N THR A 219 -11.22 3.10 26.00
CA THR A 219 -10.50 1.87 26.37
C THR A 219 -9.59 1.39 25.25
N ILE A 220 -10.09 1.32 24.01
CA ILE A 220 -9.24 0.88 22.88
C ILE A 220 -8.17 1.91 22.52
N LEU A 221 -8.45 3.22 22.64
CA LEU A 221 -7.46 4.30 22.51
C LEU A 221 -6.32 4.10 23.50
N GLN A 222 -6.66 3.97 24.78
CA GLN A 222 -5.70 3.78 25.86
C GLN A 222 -4.93 2.47 25.71
N TRP A 223 -5.61 1.38 25.31
CA TRP A 223 -4.97 0.09 25.08
C TRP A 223 -3.96 0.18 23.94
N MET A 224 -4.36 0.73 22.78
CA MET A 224 -3.47 0.93 21.63
C MET A 224 -2.29 1.81 22.00
N TYR A 225 -2.54 2.91 22.70
CA TYR A 225 -1.50 3.79 23.20
C TYR A 225 -0.47 2.99 24.00
N ASN A 226 -0.92 2.28 25.04
CA ASN A 226 -0.08 1.49 25.94
C ASN A 226 0.62 0.32 25.26
N PHE A 227 0.02 -0.24 24.22
CA PHE A 227 0.55 -1.41 23.53
C PHE A 227 1.72 -1.09 22.59
N GLN A 228 1.99 0.19 22.30
CA GLN A 228 3.16 0.60 21.52
C GLN A 228 4.46 0.05 22.12
N ASP A 229 5.34 -0.47 21.27
CA ASP A 229 6.63 -1.00 21.67
C ASP A 229 7.63 0.14 21.98
N ALA A 230 8.27 0.10 23.16
CA ALA A 230 9.15 1.18 23.61
C ALA A 230 10.55 1.15 22.99
N GLU A 231 10.99 0.01 22.45
CA GLU A 231 12.30 -0.15 21.82
C GLU A 231 12.29 0.30 20.37
N THR A 232 11.23 -0.06 19.65
CA THR A 232 11.08 0.21 18.21
C THR A 232 10.09 1.31 17.89
N GLY A 233 9.23 1.72 18.83
CA GLY A 233 8.11 2.62 18.58
C GLY A 233 6.97 2.00 17.76
N LEU A 234 7.10 0.76 17.29
CA LEU A 234 6.11 0.09 16.44
C LEU A 234 4.95 -0.50 17.25
N TRP A 235 3.86 -0.79 16.54
CA TRP A 235 2.79 -1.68 16.98
C TRP A 235 2.89 -2.98 16.21
N GLY A 236 2.64 -4.11 16.87
CA GLY A 236 2.68 -5.41 16.23
C GLY A 236 2.48 -6.56 17.22
N PRO A 237 2.47 -7.81 16.72
CA PRO A 237 2.27 -8.97 17.58
C PRO A 237 3.38 -9.08 18.63
N LYS A 238 2.99 -9.29 19.88
CA LYS A 238 3.94 -9.46 21.00
C LYS A 238 3.98 -10.90 21.48
N HIS A 239 5.13 -11.33 21.97
CA HIS A 239 5.30 -12.67 22.50
C HIS A 239 4.47 -12.85 23.77
N THR A 240 3.69 -13.93 23.87
CA THR A 240 2.77 -14.13 25.01
C THR A 240 3.46 -14.06 26.37
N LYS A 241 4.69 -14.58 26.48
CA LYS A 241 5.45 -14.63 27.74
C LYS A 241 6.36 -13.44 27.97
N THR A 242 7.23 -13.14 27.00
CA THR A 242 8.26 -12.09 27.15
C THR A 242 7.72 -10.70 26.88
N LYS A 243 6.54 -10.58 26.24
CA LYS A 243 5.91 -9.32 25.83
C LYS A 243 6.72 -8.52 24.80
N GLU A 244 7.83 -9.07 24.32
CA GLU A 244 8.65 -8.49 23.26
C GLU A 244 7.91 -8.50 21.92
N LEU A 245 8.15 -7.48 21.10
CA LEU A 245 7.65 -7.43 19.73
C LEU A 245 8.24 -8.57 18.89
N LEU A 246 7.39 -9.30 18.16
CA LEU A 246 7.80 -10.46 17.37
C LEU A 246 8.09 -10.15 15.89
N LYS A 247 7.57 -9.02 15.38
CA LYS A 247 7.68 -8.63 13.97
C LYS A 247 7.61 -7.11 13.83
N PHE A 248 8.41 -6.55 12.92
CA PHE A 248 8.30 -5.14 12.51
C PHE A 248 7.07 -4.94 11.63
N ASP A 249 5.91 -4.79 12.26
CA ASP A 249 4.60 -4.71 11.61
C ASP A 249 4.26 -3.27 11.20
N ILE A 250 5.01 -2.78 10.21
CA ILE A 250 4.86 -1.43 9.64
C ILE A 250 3.46 -1.23 9.02
N ASN A 251 2.90 -2.27 8.41
CA ASN A 251 1.57 -2.22 7.78
C ASN A 251 0.49 -1.83 8.79
N ASN A 252 0.45 -2.53 9.94
CA ASN A 252 -0.51 -2.23 11.00
C ASN A 252 -0.12 -0.98 11.80
N SER A 253 1.18 -0.74 12.02
CA SER A 253 1.67 0.47 12.69
C SER A 253 1.21 1.75 12.00
N TYR A 254 1.27 1.82 10.66
CA TYR A 254 0.76 2.99 9.92
C TYR A 254 -0.74 3.22 10.16
N SER A 255 -1.53 2.14 10.14
CA SER A 255 -2.98 2.24 10.36
C SER A 255 -3.33 2.72 11.77
N ILE A 256 -2.47 2.46 12.76
CA ILE A 256 -2.63 2.88 14.15
C ILE A 256 -2.12 4.31 14.34
N VAL A 257 -0.90 4.63 13.90
CA VAL A 257 -0.28 5.94 14.14
C VAL A 257 -1.08 7.09 13.52
N LYS A 258 -1.75 6.88 12.39
CA LYS A 258 -2.60 7.90 11.75
C LYS A 258 -3.84 8.30 12.59
N LYS A 259 -4.12 7.56 13.67
CA LYS A 259 -5.16 7.89 14.65
C LYS A 259 -4.61 8.72 15.81
N PHE A 260 -3.30 8.66 16.04
CA PHE A 260 -2.61 9.48 17.04
C PHE A 260 -2.00 10.74 16.43
N ARG A 261 -1.62 10.73 15.15
CA ARG A 261 -1.12 11.89 14.42
C ARG A 261 -1.86 12.11 13.11
N ASP A 262 -2.13 13.38 12.83
CA ASP A 262 -2.74 13.81 11.58
C ASP A 262 -1.77 13.70 10.39
N THR A 263 -2.24 14.10 9.21
CA THR A 263 -1.39 14.07 8.01
C THR A 263 -0.28 15.11 8.01
N ASN A 264 -0.28 16.08 8.93
CA ASN A 264 0.77 17.10 9.13
C ASN A 264 1.83 16.67 10.16
N GLY A 265 1.59 15.57 10.87
CA GLY A 265 2.41 15.15 11.99
C GLY A 265 2.09 15.96 13.25
N GLU A 266 0.85 16.39 13.43
CA GLU A 266 0.37 16.93 14.70
C GLU A 266 -0.36 15.85 15.48
N ASP A 267 -0.22 15.85 16.80
CA ASP A 267 -0.97 14.92 17.65
C ASP A 267 -2.47 15.23 17.60
N ILE A 268 -3.29 14.20 17.45
CA ILE A 268 -4.76 14.31 17.35
C ILE A 268 -5.39 14.46 18.75
N TYR A 269 -4.78 13.82 19.75
CA TYR A 269 -5.27 13.80 21.13
C TYR A 269 -4.19 14.31 22.08
N GLU A 270 -4.49 15.37 22.84
CA GLU A 270 -3.56 15.93 23.84
C GLU A 270 -3.19 14.91 24.93
N GLU A 271 -4.12 14.04 25.29
CA GLU A 271 -3.92 12.97 26.30
C GLU A 271 -3.09 11.80 25.76
N PHE A 272 -2.97 11.66 24.44
CA PHE A 272 -2.28 10.56 23.77
C PHE A 272 -1.29 11.05 22.70
N PRO A 273 -0.29 11.87 23.07
CA PRO A 273 0.72 12.33 22.11
C PRO A 273 1.58 11.16 21.66
N LEU A 274 2.03 11.16 20.39
CA LEU A 274 2.84 10.06 19.87
C LEU A 274 4.09 9.84 20.73
N ARG A 275 4.25 8.61 21.24
CA ARG A 275 5.47 8.21 21.95
C ARG A 275 6.48 7.62 20.98
N TYR A 276 7.77 7.73 21.33
CA TYR A 276 8.86 7.03 20.65
C TYR A 276 8.96 7.32 19.14
N GLY A 277 8.64 8.55 18.71
CA GLY A 277 8.57 8.91 17.29
C GLY A 277 9.90 8.74 16.54
N ASP A 278 11.02 9.01 17.20
CA ASP A 278 12.39 8.79 16.72
C ASP A 278 12.67 7.30 16.45
N LYS A 279 12.37 6.44 17.43
CA LYS A 279 12.51 4.98 17.32
C LYS A 279 11.60 4.42 16.24
N LEU A 280 10.35 4.90 16.18
CA LEU A 280 9.39 4.52 15.15
C LEU A 280 9.90 4.89 13.75
N PHE A 281 10.50 6.07 13.58
CA PHE A 281 11.12 6.47 12.31
C PHE A 281 12.25 5.50 11.94
N GLY A 282 13.21 5.27 12.85
CA GLY A 282 14.35 4.39 12.63
C GLY A 282 13.94 2.95 12.30
N ALA A 283 13.04 2.35 13.09
CA ALA A 283 12.53 1.01 12.86
C ALA A 283 11.75 0.88 11.54
N THR A 284 11.07 1.96 11.14
CA THR A 284 10.38 2.02 9.84
C THR A 284 11.40 2.03 8.69
N LEU A 285 12.46 2.83 8.77
CA LEU A 285 13.53 2.79 7.78
C LEU A 285 14.14 1.39 7.66
N GLU A 286 14.47 0.74 8.78
CA GLU A 286 15.01 -0.62 8.77
C GLU A 286 14.05 -1.63 8.13
N GLY A 287 12.76 -1.53 8.43
CA GLY A 287 11.79 -2.41 7.80
C GLY A 287 11.62 -2.16 6.29
N LEU A 288 11.77 -0.91 5.82
CA LEU A 288 11.67 -0.58 4.40
C LEU A 288 12.92 -0.99 3.59
N LYS A 289 14.07 -1.23 4.24
CA LYS A 289 15.28 -1.76 3.60
C LYS A 289 15.16 -3.23 3.17
N VAL A 290 14.15 -3.95 3.65
CA VAL A 290 13.95 -5.36 3.30
C VAL A 290 13.75 -5.49 1.78
N PRO A 291 14.54 -6.35 1.08
CA PRO A 291 14.43 -6.49 -0.36
C PRO A 291 13.08 -7.10 -0.74
N MET A 292 12.68 -6.86 -2.00
CA MET A 292 11.49 -7.50 -2.56
C MET A 292 11.66 -9.03 -2.56
N PRO A 293 10.65 -9.80 -2.12
CA PRO A 293 10.64 -11.27 -2.21
C PRO A 293 10.74 -11.78 -3.65
N ALA A 294 10.96 -13.09 -3.81
CA ALA A 294 10.97 -13.69 -5.14
C ALA A 294 9.59 -13.57 -5.83
N ASP A 295 9.60 -13.45 -7.16
CA ASP A 295 8.38 -13.18 -7.94
C ASP A 295 7.32 -14.30 -7.81
N ASP A 296 7.68 -15.51 -7.38
CA ASP A 296 6.78 -16.65 -7.17
C ASP A 296 6.29 -16.83 -5.71
N GLU A 297 6.70 -15.94 -4.80
CA GLU A 297 6.28 -15.87 -3.39
C GLU A 297 5.19 -14.78 -3.21
N LEU A 298 4.06 -14.96 -3.90
CA LEU A 298 3.02 -13.93 -4.03
C LEU A 298 2.48 -13.41 -2.68
N GLU A 299 2.37 -14.26 -1.66
CA GLU A 299 1.93 -13.88 -0.32
C GLU A 299 2.90 -12.90 0.36
N TRP A 300 4.20 -13.05 0.10
CA TRP A 300 5.23 -12.18 0.63
C TRP A 300 5.40 -10.92 -0.21
N VAL A 301 5.25 -11.02 -1.55
CA VAL A 301 5.22 -9.86 -2.44
C VAL A 301 4.07 -8.93 -2.08
N HIS A 302 2.88 -9.48 -1.83
CA HIS A 302 1.72 -8.73 -1.35
C HIS A 302 2.03 -7.98 -0.04
N GLU A 303 2.57 -8.68 0.96
CA GLU A 303 2.94 -8.09 2.25
C GLU A 303 4.03 -7.02 2.10
N TRP A 304 5.03 -7.26 1.25
CA TRP A 304 6.10 -6.30 0.97
C TRP A 304 5.52 -5.02 0.34
N ASN A 305 4.63 -5.14 -0.64
CA ASN A 305 3.97 -3.98 -1.25
C ASN A 305 3.21 -3.13 -0.22
N LEU A 306 2.42 -3.77 0.64
CA LEU A 306 1.69 -3.07 1.72
C LEU A 306 2.64 -2.38 2.69
N LYS A 307 3.68 -3.11 3.14
CA LYS A 307 4.71 -2.61 4.04
C LYS A 307 5.42 -1.38 3.48
N GLN A 308 5.87 -1.45 2.24
CA GLN A 308 6.57 -0.35 1.57
C GLN A 308 5.66 0.87 1.43
N ALA A 309 4.48 0.66 0.85
CA ALA A 309 3.59 1.75 0.51
C ALA A 309 3.04 2.47 1.76
N LYS A 310 2.75 1.74 2.84
CA LYS A 310 2.31 2.33 4.13
C LYS A 310 3.45 2.86 4.97
N GLY A 311 4.62 2.22 4.98
CA GLY A 311 5.78 2.74 5.70
C GLY A 311 6.24 4.08 5.13
N ILE A 312 6.28 4.23 3.80
CA ILE A 312 6.56 5.53 3.16
C ILE A 312 5.51 6.59 3.54
N LYS A 313 4.22 6.23 3.56
CA LYS A 313 3.17 7.16 4.04
C LYS A 313 3.38 7.53 5.50
N MET A 314 3.74 6.58 6.35
CA MET A 314 4.00 6.82 7.77
C MET A 314 5.15 7.79 7.98
N LEU A 315 6.27 7.56 7.30
CA LEU A 315 7.43 8.46 7.35
C LEU A 315 7.05 9.87 6.93
N LEU A 316 6.38 10.04 5.78
CA LEU A 316 6.11 11.35 5.21
C LEU A 316 4.97 12.11 5.91
N ALA A 317 3.84 11.44 6.18
CA ALA A 317 2.65 12.09 6.71
C ALA A 317 2.73 12.29 8.23
N CYS A 318 3.18 11.25 8.97
CA CYS A 318 3.05 11.23 10.42
C CYS A 318 4.35 11.55 11.16
N LEU A 319 5.53 11.27 10.57
CA LEU A 319 6.81 11.33 11.30
C LEU A 319 7.78 12.37 10.73
N TRP A 320 7.55 12.89 9.53
CA TRP A 320 8.50 13.75 8.82
C TRP A 320 8.84 15.04 9.55
N LYS A 321 7.86 15.59 10.29
CA LYS A 321 7.98 16.84 11.03
C LYS A 321 9.17 16.80 11.99
N ASP A 322 9.36 15.68 12.68
CA ASP A 322 10.35 15.52 13.75
C ASP A 322 11.62 14.79 13.29
N ALA A 323 11.68 14.39 12.01
CA ALA A 323 12.81 13.64 11.46
C ALA A 323 14.09 14.48 11.36
N SER A 324 15.22 13.89 11.72
CA SER A 324 16.55 14.48 11.53
C SER A 324 16.92 14.64 10.05
N ALA A 325 17.97 15.41 9.75
CA ALA A 325 18.45 15.56 8.37
C ALA A 325 18.97 14.23 7.81
N GLU A 326 19.64 13.44 8.65
CA GLU A 326 20.17 12.10 8.35
C GLU A 326 19.03 11.13 8.04
N ASP A 327 17.97 11.14 8.87
CA ASP A 327 16.77 10.32 8.67
C ASP A 327 16.06 10.65 7.36
N ARG A 328 15.90 11.95 7.06
CA ARG A 328 15.29 12.40 5.80
C ARG A 328 16.11 11.98 4.58
N LYS A 329 17.44 12.01 4.70
CA LYS A 329 18.34 11.52 3.64
C LYS A 329 18.20 10.00 3.45
N ALA A 330 18.21 9.22 4.53
CA ALA A 330 18.02 7.76 4.44
C ALA A 330 16.64 7.39 3.86
N ALA A 331 15.58 8.10 4.26
CA ALA A 331 14.25 7.93 3.69
C ALA A 331 14.23 8.23 2.18
N LYS A 332 14.92 9.29 1.74
CA LYS A 332 15.04 9.66 0.33
C LYS A 332 15.59 8.51 -0.51
N ASP A 333 16.67 7.88 -0.06
CA ASP A 333 17.33 6.79 -0.78
C ASP A 333 16.45 5.53 -0.86
N ILE A 334 15.76 5.19 0.24
CA ILE A 334 14.81 4.08 0.29
C ILE A 334 13.62 4.31 -0.66
N ILE A 335 13.04 5.51 -0.65
CA ILE A 335 11.91 5.87 -1.52
C ILE A 335 12.34 5.83 -2.99
N ALA A 336 13.54 6.35 -3.32
CA ALA A 336 14.08 6.29 -4.66
C ALA A 336 14.26 4.82 -5.12
N ASN A 337 14.78 3.95 -4.26
CA ASN A 337 14.91 2.53 -4.57
C ASN A 337 13.54 1.87 -4.78
N PHE A 338 12.55 2.16 -3.94
CA PHE A 338 11.20 1.64 -4.11
C PHE A 338 10.60 2.04 -5.47
N ILE A 339 10.75 3.31 -5.89
CA ILE A 339 10.28 3.76 -7.21
C ILE A 339 10.95 2.96 -8.34
N LYS A 340 12.26 2.74 -8.26
CA LYS A 340 12.98 1.92 -9.26
C LYS A 340 12.38 0.52 -9.35
N VAL A 341 12.16 -0.13 -8.21
CA VAL A 341 11.52 -1.46 -8.15
C VAL A 341 10.09 -1.40 -8.69
N SER A 342 9.31 -0.38 -8.34
CA SER A 342 7.93 -0.21 -8.83
C SER A 342 7.87 -0.15 -10.35
N PHE A 343 8.73 0.64 -10.99
CA PHE A 343 8.78 0.74 -12.45
C PHE A 343 9.39 -0.51 -13.10
N ASP A 344 10.41 -1.11 -12.50
CA ASP A 344 11.05 -2.30 -13.06
C ASP A 344 10.12 -3.52 -13.07
N LYS A 345 9.37 -3.71 -11.97
CA LYS A 345 8.61 -4.92 -11.72
C LYS A 345 7.13 -4.78 -12.04
N TYR A 346 6.54 -3.60 -11.94
CA TYR A 346 5.08 -3.46 -11.98
C TYR A 346 4.56 -2.58 -13.11
N TYR A 347 5.38 -1.70 -13.70
CA TYR A 347 4.94 -0.85 -14.80
C TYR A 347 4.83 -1.66 -16.10
N VAL A 348 3.65 -1.63 -16.72
CA VAL A 348 3.34 -2.30 -17.98
C VAL A 348 3.41 -1.26 -19.09
N ALA A 349 4.56 -1.16 -19.74
CA ALA A 349 4.86 -0.09 -20.70
C ALA A 349 3.85 -0.01 -21.86
N ASP A 350 3.42 -1.16 -22.39
CA ASP A 350 2.47 -1.24 -23.51
C ASP A 350 1.07 -0.70 -23.15
N GLU A 351 0.71 -0.73 -21.87
CA GLU A 351 -0.57 -0.23 -21.39
C GLU A 351 -0.46 1.14 -20.72
N GLY A 352 0.73 1.56 -20.29
CA GLY A 352 0.92 2.87 -19.66
C GLY A 352 0.54 2.94 -18.18
N ALA A 353 0.33 1.81 -17.51
CA ALA A 353 -0.15 1.72 -16.13
C ALA A 353 0.57 0.64 -15.32
N PHE A 354 0.19 0.49 -14.04
CA PHE A 354 0.83 -0.45 -13.12
C PHE A 354 -0.01 -1.71 -12.91
N SER A 355 0.67 -2.84 -12.82
CA SER A 355 0.13 -4.12 -12.37
C SER A 355 0.30 -4.30 -10.87
N TYR A 356 -0.55 -5.15 -10.28
CA TYR A 356 -0.47 -5.44 -8.85
C TYR A 356 0.63 -6.45 -8.52
N TYR A 357 0.81 -7.46 -9.38
CA TYR A 357 1.83 -8.50 -9.25
C TYR A 357 2.99 -8.27 -10.23
N PRO A 358 4.22 -8.67 -9.86
CA PRO A 358 5.41 -8.39 -10.66
C PRO A 358 5.38 -9.09 -12.03
N ASN A 359 5.97 -8.42 -13.03
CA ASN A 359 6.13 -8.86 -14.41
C ASN A 359 4.82 -9.32 -15.07
N SER A 360 3.68 -8.77 -14.63
CA SER A 360 2.40 -9.05 -15.26
C SER A 360 2.36 -8.44 -16.66
N LYS A 361 1.71 -9.14 -17.59
CA LYS A 361 1.52 -8.66 -18.97
C LYS A 361 0.50 -7.52 -19.09
N HIS A 362 -0.37 -7.38 -18.10
CA HIS A 362 -1.47 -6.42 -18.07
C HIS A 362 -1.44 -5.63 -16.77
N ALA A 363 -1.75 -4.34 -16.86
CA ALA A 363 -1.97 -3.50 -15.71
C ALA A 363 -3.30 -3.85 -15.04
N THR A 364 -3.46 -3.42 -13.79
CA THR A 364 -4.62 -3.76 -12.97
C THR A 364 -5.03 -2.54 -12.16
N VAL A 365 -6.31 -2.38 -11.87
CA VAL A 365 -6.86 -1.27 -11.06
C VAL A 365 -6.08 -1.10 -9.74
N ASP A 366 -5.83 -2.20 -9.03
CA ASP A 366 -5.11 -2.18 -7.76
C ASP A 366 -3.60 -1.93 -7.91
N GLY A 367 -3.04 -2.19 -9.09
CA GLY A 367 -1.63 -1.97 -9.40
C GLY A 367 -1.24 -0.50 -9.26
N MET A 368 -2.19 0.42 -9.39
CA MET A 368 -1.98 1.84 -9.12
C MET A 368 -1.54 2.15 -7.68
N ASN A 369 -1.69 1.21 -6.73
CA ASN A 369 -1.11 1.36 -5.39
C ASN A 369 0.42 1.29 -5.36
N ASN A 370 1.04 0.70 -6.39
CA ASN A 370 2.51 0.64 -6.55
C ASN A 370 3.08 1.97 -7.07
N MET A 371 2.25 2.85 -7.62
CA MET A 371 2.63 4.22 -7.96
C MET A 371 2.62 5.10 -6.71
N ILE A 372 3.79 5.62 -6.32
CA ILE A 372 3.92 6.48 -5.11
C ILE A 372 4.29 7.95 -5.40
N LEU A 373 4.53 8.33 -6.66
CA LEU A 373 4.96 9.69 -7.02
C LEU A 373 4.00 10.78 -6.51
N LYS A 374 2.68 10.54 -6.59
CA LYS A 374 1.68 11.44 -5.99
C LYS A 374 1.85 11.58 -4.46
N ARG A 375 2.15 10.48 -3.77
CA ARG A 375 2.25 10.43 -2.30
C ARG A 375 3.46 11.22 -1.80
N ILE A 376 4.55 11.17 -2.56
CA ILE A 376 5.78 11.91 -2.24
C ILE A 376 5.76 13.38 -2.68
N GLY A 377 4.67 13.85 -3.30
CA GLY A 377 4.48 15.28 -3.61
C GLY A 377 4.69 15.69 -5.07
N ALA A 378 4.98 14.77 -5.99
CA ALA A 378 5.26 15.10 -7.40
C ALA A 378 4.12 15.87 -8.12
N LEU A 379 2.89 15.75 -7.61
CA LEU A 379 1.68 16.43 -8.11
C LEU A 379 1.10 17.44 -7.11
N SER A 380 1.86 17.86 -6.10
CA SER A 380 1.39 18.80 -5.05
C SER A 380 2.53 19.64 -4.50
N TYR A 381 2.55 20.92 -4.84
CA TYR A 381 3.57 21.86 -4.33
C TYR A 381 3.64 21.90 -2.81
N ALA A 382 2.51 21.90 -2.12
CA ALA A 382 2.47 21.90 -0.66
C ALA A 382 3.21 20.69 -0.06
N ARG A 383 2.97 19.49 -0.62
CA ARG A 383 3.66 18.26 -0.19
C ARG A 383 5.13 18.26 -0.60
N GLN A 384 5.43 18.64 -1.84
CA GLN A 384 6.80 18.74 -2.35
C GLN A 384 7.64 19.67 -1.46
N LYS A 385 7.11 20.87 -1.15
CA LYS A 385 7.74 21.85 -0.27
C LYS A 385 7.96 21.31 1.13
N ARG A 386 6.95 20.63 1.69
CA ARG A 386 7.02 20.06 3.03
C ARG A 386 8.08 18.95 3.14
N TYR A 387 8.15 18.06 2.15
CA TYR A 387 9.02 16.90 2.23
C TYR A 387 10.43 17.21 1.75
N TRP A 388 10.55 17.95 0.66
CA TRP A 388 11.80 18.10 -0.07
C TRP A 388 12.31 19.54 -0.12
N GLY A 389 11.52 20.52 0.34
CA GLY A 389 11.84 21.94 0.18
C GLY A 389 11.23 22.54 -1.09
N ALA A 390 11.21 23.88 -1.16
CA ALA A 390 10.67 24.61 -2.30
C ALA A 390 11.53 24.39 -3.56
N ALA A 391 10.93 24.49 -4.74
CA ALA A 391 11.63 24.26 -6.02
C ALA A 391 12.82 25.22 -6.19
N GLU A 392 12.62 26.48 -5.80
CA GLU A 392 13.62 27.55 -5.81
C GLU A 392 14.84 27.25 -4.94
N ALA A 393 14.64 26.52 -3.84
CA ALA A 393 15.72 26.15 -2.92
C ALA A 393 16.43 24.85 -3.36
N ASN A 394 15.72 23.98 -4.08
CA ASN A 394 16.25 22.69 -4.54
C ASN A 394 17.00 22.77 -5.86
N ALA A 395 16.59 23.68 -6.74
CA ALA A 395 17.11 23.78 -8.09
C ALA A 395 18.21 24.85 -8.16
N LYS A 396 19.39 24.46 -8.64
CA LYS A 396 20.46 25.42 -8.96
C LYS A 396 20.06 26.21 -10.22
N ALA A 397 19.85 27.51 -10.07
CA ALA A 397 19.74 28.41 -11.22
C ALA A 397 21.09 28.49 -11.93
N LEU A 398 21.10 28.20 -13.22
CA LEU A 398 22.28 28.30 -14.08
C LEU A 398 22.28 29.64 -14.80
N GLU A 399 23.46 30.08 -15.24
CA GLU A 399 23.59 31.31 -16.02
C GLU A 399 22.75 31.22 -17.29
N PRO A 400 21.93 32.25 -17.62
CA PRO A 400 21.17 32.26 -18.86
C PRO A 400 22.07 32.13 -20.09
N LEU A 401 21.63 31.36 -21.07
CA LEU A 401 22.32 31.20 -22.35
C LEU A 401 21.60 31.99 -23.44
N THR A 402 22.36 32.74 -24.22
CA THR A 402 21.86 33.38 -25.44
C THR A 402 22.54 32.71 -26.63
N VAL A 403 21.76 32.12 -27.53
CA VAL A 403 22.27 31.35 -28.67
C VAL A 403 21.52 31.73 -29.95
N ASP A 404 22.21 31.80 -31.08
CA ASP A 404 21.53 31.77 -32.38
C ASP A 404 20.97 30.35 -32.60
N THR A 405 21.82 29.33 -32.64
CA THR A 405 21.37 27.93 -32.74
C THR A 405 21.92 27.14 -31.56
N LEU A 406 21.04 26.40 -30.90
CA LEU A 406 21.38 25.51 -29.81
C LEU A 406 22.20 24.33 -30.32
N ALA A 407 23.42 24.19 -29.80
CA ALA A 407 24.38 23.16 -30.14
C ALA A 407 24.73 22.28 -28.93
N GLU A 408 25.51 21.22 -29.16
CA GLU A 408 25.87 20.24 -28.13
C GLU A 408 26.62 20.86 -26.94
N ASN A 409 27.56 21.76 -27.24
CA ASN A 409 28.37 22.42 -26.23
C ASN A 409 27.55 23.30 -25.28
N ASP A 410 26.41 23.85 -25.73
CA ASP A 410 25.57 24.75 -24.94
C ASP A 410 24.87 24.00 -23.79
N LEU A 411 24.53 22.74 -24.02
CA LEU A 411 23.87 21.89 -23.01
C LEU A 411 24.84 20.96 -22.27
N SER A 412 26.12 20.95 -22.63
CA SER A 412 27.13 20.08 -21.99
C SER A 412 27.20 20.25 -20.47
N ALA A 413 26.94 21.47 -19.96
CA ALA A 413 26.92 21.78 -18.53
C ALA A 413 25.75 21.11 -17.79
N ILE A 414 24.62 20.89 -18.46
CA ILE A 414 23.44 20.24 -17.87
C ILE A 414 23.37 18.73 -18.14
N SER A 415 23.95 18.27 -19.25
CA SER A 415 24.04 16.84 -19.62
C SER A 415 24.81 16.00 -18.62
N ASN A 416 25.76 16.61 -17.89
CA ASN A 416 26.63 15.91 -16.94
C ASN A 416 26.21 16.07 -15.46
N ILE A 417 25.08 16.70 -15.18
CA ILE A 417 24.59 16.82 -13.79
C ILE A 417 24.17 15.42 -13.31
N PRO A 418 24.75 14.90 -12.21
CA PRO A 418 24.43 13.57 -11.73
C PRO A 418 22.99 13.48 -11.22
N ASP A 419 22.46 12.26 -11.19
CA ASP A 419 21.15 11.92 -10.61
C ASP A 419 19.94 12.62 -11.26
N ILE A 420 20.07 13.09 -12.50
CA ILE A 420 18.95 13.58 -13.29
C ILE A 420 18.25 12.43 -14.00
N ASN A 421 16.96 12.27 -13.74
CA ASN A 421 16.10 11.30 -14.39
C ASN A 421 15.52 11.85 -15.70
N SER A 422 15.05 13.10 -15.68
CA SER A 422 14.35 13.72 -16.81
C SER A 422 14.60 15.23 -16.87
N TRP A 423 14.51 15.82 -18.05
CA TRP A 423 14.40 17.26 -18.28
C TRP A 423 12.99 17.58 -18.74
N ARG A 424 12.36 18.58 -18.13
CA ARG A 424 11.15 19.19 -18.67
C ARG A 424 11.51 20.48 -19.39
N ILE A 425 11.00 20.63 -20.59
CA ILE A 425 11.22 21.80 -21.45
C ILE A 425 9.92 22.58 -21.55
N TYR A 426 10.01 23.89 -21.33
CA TYR A 426 8.91 24.84 -21.40
C TYR A 426 9.26 25.95 -22.39
N THR A 427 8.26 26.43 -23.11
CA THR A 427 8.35 27.55 -24.08
C THR A 427 8.03 28.92 -23.46
N SER A 428 7.81 28.95 -22.15
CA SER A 428 7.62 30.16 -21.36
C SER A 428 8.09 29.89 -19.93
N GLN A 429 8.25 30.95 -19.14
CA GLN A 429 8.65 30.82 -17.74
C GLN A 429 7.65 29.95 -16.96
N PRO A 430 8.06 28.80 -16.40
CA PRO A 430 7.16 27.92 -15.69
C PRO A 430 6.78 28.46 -14.30
N ASP A 431 5.55 28.18 -13.87
CA ASP A 431 5.17 28.36 -12.47
C ASP A 431 5.86 27.29 -11.61
N LEU A 432 6.78 27.72 -10.75
CA LEU A 432 7.54 26.84 -9.85
C LEU A 432 6.65 26.14 -8.80
N LYS A 433 5.40 26.59 -8.63
CA LYS A 433 4.38 25.91 -7.82
C LYS A 433 3.55 24.89 -8.62
N LYS A 434 3.70 24.84 -9.95
CA LYS A 434 2.93 23.96 -10.83
C LYS A 434 3.78 23.46 -12.01
N LEU A 435 4.94 22.88 -11.68
CA LEU A 435 5.95 22.40 -12.66
C LEU A 435 5.49 21.25 -13.59
N TYR A 436 4.28 20.74 -13.44
CA TYR A 436 3.70 19.77 -14.37
C TYR A 436 2.84 20.43 -15.47
N ASP A 437 2.62 21.75 -15.40
CA ASP A 437 1.81 22.49 -16.35
C ASP A 437 2.63 23.00 -17.54
N HIS A 438 2.00 23.11 -18.71
CA HIS A 438 2.59 23.65 -19.94
C HIS A 438 3.96 23.08 -20.34
N VAL A 439 4.22 21.81 -20.02
CA VAL A 439 5.44 21.11 -20.46
C VAL A 439 5.33 20.79 -21.94
N SER A 440 6.23 21.33 -22.75
CA SER A 440 6.25 21.09 -24.21
C SER A 440 6.91 19.75 -24.54
N ALA A 441 8.01 19.43 -23.85
CA ALA A 441 8.77 18.21 -24.09
C ALA A 441 9.41 17.67 -22.80
N VAL A 442 9.62 16.36 -22.77
CA VAL A 442 10.40 15.64 -21.78
C VAL A 442 11.55 14.91 -22.46
N TYR A 443 12.77 15.13 -21.98
CA TYR A 443 13.95 14.39 -22.42
C TYR A 443 14.50 13.54 -21.28
N TYR A 444 14.83 12.28 -21.57
CA TYR A 444 15.50 11.38 -20.63
C TYR A 444 17.00 11.32 -20.94
N PRO A 445 17.88 11.98 -20.15
CA PRO A 445 19.32 11.99 -20.39
C PRO A 445 19.98 10.63 -20.13
N THR A 446 19.29 9.73 -19.42
CA THR A 446 19.77 8.37 -19.16
C THR A 446 18.70 7.35 -19.57
N ASN A 447 19.12 6.11 -19.86
CA ASN A 447 18.19 5.02 -20.12
C ASN A 447 17.52 4.58 -18.81
N THR A 448 16.45 5.28 -18.43
CA THR A 448 15.66 5.03 -17.23
C THR A 448 14.31 4.42 -17.56
N LYS A 449 13.89 3.44 -16.75
CA LYS A 449 12.51 2.92 -16.76
C LYS A 449 11.53 3.83 -16.01
N VAL A 450 12.05 4.74 -15.18
CA VAL A 450 11.23 5.60 -14.34
C VAL A 450 10.78 6.81 -15.13
N LEU A 451 9.47 6.86 -15.39
CA LEU A 451 8.87 7.94 -16.16
C LEU A 451 8.71 9.21 -15.33
N ASP A 452 8.89 10.35 -16.00
CA ASP A 452 8.45 11.64 -15.51
C ASP A 452 6.93 11.64 -15.33
N ILE A 453 6.45 12.31 -14.28
CA ILE A 453 5.03 12.37 -13.97
C ILE A 453 4.21 12.98 -15.12
N THR A 454 4.81 13.85 -15.94
CA THR A 454 4.11 14.48 -17.08
C THR A 454 3.96 13.55 -18.29
N GLU A 455 4.77 12.49 -18.40
CA GLU A 455 4.51 11.38 -19.33
C GLU A 455 3.56 10.36 -18.70
N LEU A 456 3.77 10.03 -17.42
CA LEU A 456 3.07 8.95 -16.74
C LEU A 456 1.57 9.22 -16.58
N VAL A 457 1.16 10.43 -16.16
CA VAL A 457 -0.24 10.72 -15.88
C VAL A 457 -1.11 10.61 -17.14
N PRO A 458 -0.74 11.19 -18.31
CA PRO A 458 -1.47 10.97 -19.55
C PRO A 458 -1.55 9.50 -19.98
N ASN A 459 -0.48 8.71 -19.76
CA ASN A 459 -0.50 7.28 -20.05
C ASN A 459 -1.51 6.53 -19.16
N ILE A 460 -1.59 6.85 -17.87
CA ILE A 460 -2.59 6.28 -16.95
C ILE A 460 -4.00 6.65 -17.40
N ILE A 461 -4.25 7.91 -17.79
CA ILE A 461 -5.58 8.36 -18.26
C ILE A 461 -5.98 7.56 -19.50
N SER A 462 -5.09 7.48 -20.49
CA SER A 462 -5.34 6.71 -21.72
C SER A 462 -5.62 5.23 -21.42
N TRP A 463 -4.91 4.63 -20.47
CA TRP A 463 -5.22 3.28 -20.00
C TRP A 463 -6.63 3.17 -19.41
N THR A 464 -7.03 4.13 -18.55
CA THR A 464 -8.38 4.12 -17.95
C THR A 464 -9.50 4.22 -18.99
N GLU A 465 -9.23 4.83 -20.14
CA GLU A 465 -10.19 5.01 -21.23
C GLU A 465 -10.26 3.81 -22.18
N THR A 466 -9.22 2.97 -22.21
CA THR A 466 -9.07 1.89 -23.21
C THR A 466 -9.23 0.50 -22.64
N THR A 467 -9.04 0.33 -21.33
CA THR A 467 -9.20 -0.96 -20.65
C THR A 467 -10.67 -1.34 -20.46
N SER A 468 -10.95 -2.65 -20.41
CA SER A 468 -12.27 -3.19 -20.08
C SER A 468 -12.50 -3.36 -18.57
N LEU A 469 -11.48 -3.08 -17.74
CA LEU A 469 -11.55 -3.23 -16.29
C LEU A 469 -12.34 -2.08 -15.65
N SER A 470 -13.26 -2.41 -14.73
CA SER A 470 -14.08 -1.42 -14.02
C SER A 470 -13.72 -1.26 -12.53
N THR A 471 -13.30 -2.32 -11.84
CA THR A 471 -13.00 -2.31 -10.40
C THR A 471 -11.81 -3.21 -10.04
N GLY A 472 -11.12 -2.85 -8.96
CA GLY A 472 -10.20 -3.71 -8.22
C GLY A 472 -10.74 -4.01 -6.81
N ASN A 473 -9.90 -4.59 -5.96
CA ASN A 473 -10.20 -4.87 -4.56
C ASN A 473 -10.26 -3.60 -3.69
N TRP A 474 -9.49 -2.56 -4.04
CA TRP A 474 -9.36 -1.35 -3.19
C TRP A 474 -9.62 -0.03 -3.91
N LYS A 475 -9.73 -0.04 -5.24
CA LYS A 475 -10.00 1.16 -6.05
C LYS A 475 -10.99 0.82 -7.17
N SER A 476 -11.74 1.81 -7.62
CA SER A 476 -12.47 1.73 -8.88
C SER A 476 -11.69 2.40 -10.01
N MET A 477 -11.99 2.06 -11.27
CA MET A 477 -11.43 2.76 -12.42
C MET A 477 -11.87 4.22 -12.45
N ALA A 478 -13.14 4.49 -12.10
CA ALA A 478 -13.69 5.84 -12.03
C ALA A 478 -12.92 6.74 -11.04
N ASP A 479 -12.51 6.21 -9.88
CA ASP A 479 -11.69 6.95 -8.93
C ASP A 479 -10.33 7.33 -9.52
N ILE A 480 -9.70 6.42 -10.26
CA ILE A 480 -8.41 6.65 -10.91
C ILE A 480 -8.58 7.75 -11.98
N THR A 481 -9.57 7.63 -12.86
CA THR A 481 -9.82 8.64 -13.91
C THR A 481 -10.10 10.01 -13.30
N ASN A 482 -11.02 10.10 -12.34
CA ASN A 482 -11.34 11.37 -11.68
C ASN A 482 -10.11 11.98 -10.97
N GLU A 483 -9.34 11.14 -10.28
CA GLU A 483 -8.14 11.55 -9.55
C GLU A 483 -7.10 12.15 -10.52
N TYR A 484 -6.77 11.46 -11.61
CA TYR A 484 -5.66 11.85 -12.49
C TYR A 484 -6.05 12.90 -13.54
N SER A 485 -7.28 12.87 -14.06
CA SER A 485 -7.77 13.88 -14.99
C SER A 485 -7.88 15.26 -14.33
N SER A 486 -8.07 15.33 -13.01
CA SER A 486 -8.12 16.60 -12.26
C SER A 486 -6.84 17.44 -12.35
N TYR A 487 -5.70 16.83 -12.71
CA TYR A 487 -4.44 17.55 -12.87
C TYR A 487 -4.31 18.26 -14.21
N HIS A 488 -5.13 17.92 -15.21
CA HIS A 488 -5.14 18.52 -16.55
C HIS A 488 -3.76 18.52 -17.24
N ILE A 489 -2.98 17.46 -17.04
CA ILE A 489 -1.63 17.34 -17.63
C ILE A 489 -1.75 16.95 -19.10
N GLN A 490 -1.22 17.81 -19.97
CA GLN A 490 -1.11 17.51 -21.40
C GLN A 490 0.07 16.58 -21.67
N LYS A 491 -0.07 15.67 -22.64
CA LYS A 491 1.01 14.74 -23.01
C LYS A 491 2.13 15.50 -23.73
N PRO A 492 3.34 15.58 -23.17
CA PRO A 492 4.47 16.26 -23.82
C PRO A 492 5.07 15.38 -24.91
N LEU A 493 5.88 15.98 -25.79
CA LEU A 493 6.77 15.24 -26.67
C LEU A 493 7.82 14.49 -25.84
N ILE A 494 8.09 13.23 -26.18
CA ILE A 494 9.00 12.37 -25.40
C ILE A 494 10.24 12.05 -26.20
N TYR A 495 11.41 12.35 -25.64
CA TYR A 495 12.71 12.10 -26.24
C TYR A 495 13.57 11.19 -25.36
N ARG A 496 14.18 10.19 -25.99
CA ARG A 496 15.07 9.21 -25.35
C ARG A 496 16.37 9.15 -26.15
N GLU A 497 17.44 8.68 -25.49
CA GLU A 497 18.77 8.42 -26.08
C GLU A 497 19.59 9.65 -26.49
N LYS A 498 19.00 10.60 -27.23
CA LYS A 498 19.69 11.79 -27.73
C LYS A 498 18.91 13.06 -27.45
N VAL A 499 19.64 14.13 -27.15
CA VAL A 499 19.06 15.46 -27.02
C VAL A 499 18.45 15.87 -28.37
N PRO A 500 17.19 16.31 -28.41
CA PRO A 500 16.48 16.62 -29.66
C PRO A 500 16.80 18.04 -30.14
N TYR A 501 18.06 18.32 -30.51
CA TYR A 501 18.50 19.67 -30.87
C TYR A 501 17.69 20.32 -31.99
N GLU A 502 17.27 19.55 -33.00
CA GLU A 502 16.45 20.06 -34.11
C GLU A 502 15.11 20.60 -33.61
N ASP A 503 14.38 19.79 -32.84
CA ASP A 503 13.08 20.18 -32.28
C ASP A 503 13.21 21.29 -31.23
N LEU A 504 14.26 21.28 -30.41
CA LEU A 504 14.54 22.38 -29.47
C LEU A 504 14.82 23.69 -30.19
N ASN A 505 15.60 23.66 -31.28
CA ASN A 505 15.83 24.85 -32.09
C ASN A 505 14.54 25.34 -32.74
N GLN A 506 13.68 24.44 -33.23
CA GLN A 506 12.37 24.82 -33.76
C GLN A 506 11.48 25.48 -32.70
N LEU A 507 11.42 24.92 -31.49
CA LEU A 507 10.68 25.52 -30.37
C LEU A 507 11.26 26.90 -30.00
N LEU A 508 12.59 27.02 -29.95
CA LEU A 508 13.29 28.26 -29.63
C LEU A 508 13.04 29.35 -30.69
N GLU A 509 12.99 28.99 -31.97
CA GLU A 509 12.64 29.92 -33.07
C GLU A 509 11.20 30.42 -32.96
N GLN A 510 10.26 29.55 -32.57
CA GLN A 510 8.85 29.91 -32.46
C GLN A 510 8.55 30.80 -31.25
N THR A 511 9.32 30.66 -30.17
CA THR A 511 8.97 31.20 -28.85
C THR A 511 10.00 32.20 -28.31
N SER A 512 11.17 32.28 -28.94
CA SER A 512 12.33 33.10 -28.55
C SER A 512 12.96 32.76 -27.20
N GLU A 513 12.35 31.89 -26.39
CA GLU A 513 12.89 31.41 -25.13
C GLU A 513 12.52 29.97 -24.82
N LEU A 514 13.45 29.27 -24.16
CA LEU A 514 13.22 27.95 -23.58
C LEU A 514 13.64 27.96 -22.11
N HIS A 515 12.88 27.25 -21.30
CA HIS A 515 13.24 26.93 -19.93
C HIS A 515 13.40 25.41 -19.81
N ILE A 516 14.55 24.96 -19.30
CA ILE A 516 14.82 23.55 -19.07
C ILE A 516 15.00 23.35 -17.57
N ILE A 517 14.23 22.43 -16.99
CA ILE A 517 14.34 22.04 -15.59
C ILE A 517 14.65 20.55 -15.51
N GLY A 518 15.77 20.21 -14.86
CA GLY A 518 16.13 18.81 -14.59
C GLY A 518 15.49 18.31 -13.31
N PHE A 519 14.91 17.11 -13.36
CA PHE A 519 14.27 16.43 -12.24
C PHE A 519 14.99 15.13 -11.91
N ASP A 520 15.12 14.83 -10.62
CA ASP A 520 15.56 13.51 -10.18
C ASP A 520 14.40 12.48 -10.21
N ILE A 521 14.70 11.25 -9.81
CA ILE A 521 13.72 10.16 -9.76
C ILE A 521 12.53 10.42 -8.82
N LEU A 522 12.70 11.30 -7.84
CA LEU A 522 11.64 11.72 -6.91
C LEU A 522 10.83 12.90 -7.45
N GLN A 523 11.12 13.35 -8.67
CA GLN A 523 10.53 14.52 -9.30
C GLN A 523 10.84 15.81 -8.51
N ILE A 524 12.02 15.87 -7.87
CA ILE A 524 12.55 17.09 -7.25
C ILE A 524 13.38 17.83 -8.29
N PRO A 525 13.13 19.14 -8.53
CA PRO A 525 13.92 19.92 -9.47
C PRO A 525 15.35 20.12 -8.94
N ARG A 526 16.34 20.02 -9.82
CA ARG A 526 17.78 20.04 -9.49
C ARG A 526 18.54 21.17 -10.16
N PHE A 527 18.11 21.59 -11.34
CA PHE A 527 18.63 22.78 -12.00
C PHE A 527 17.54 23.49 -12.80
N ILE A 528 17.78 24.76 -13.11
CA ILE A 528 16.97 25.56 -14.04
C ILE A 528 17.93 26.24 -15.02
N GLN A 529 17.75 26.01 -16.32
CA GLN A 529 18.46 26.66 -17.40
C GLN A 529 17.48 27.50 -18.22
N ARG A 530 17.77 28.79 -18.38
CA ARG A 530 17.07 29.66 -19.34
C ARG A 530 17.90 29.79 -20.60
N ILE A 531 17.25 29.67 -21.75
CA ILE A 531 17.88 29.81 -23.07
C ILE A 531 17.05 30.84 -23.84
N THR A 532 17.70 31.83 -24.42
CA THR A 532 17.06 32.86 -25.26
C THR A 532 17.67 32.87 -26.64
N LYS A 533 16.85 33.05 -27.67
CA LYS A 533 17.32 33.21 -29.05
C LYS A 533 18.06 34.54 -29.18
N GLU A 534 19.22 34.52 -29.81
CA GLU A 534 19.91 35.73 -30.21
C GLU A 534 19.13 36.41 -31.34
N ASN A 535 18.43 37.49 -31.02
CA ASN A 535 17.84 38.35 -32.05
C ASN A 535 18.98 39.11 -32.71
N LYS A 536 19.38 38.70 -33.93
CA LYS A 536 20.13 39.58 -34.82
C LYS A 536 19.23 40.80 -35.06
N ARG A 537 19.45 41.87 -34.30
CA ARG A 537 18.94 43.19 -34.68
C ARG A 537 19.51 43.44 -36.05
N ASP A 538 18.63 43.63 -37.03
CA ASP A 538 18.99 44.26 -38.30
C ASP A 538 19.64 45.60 -37.96
N THR A 539 20.97 45.61 -37.85
CA THR A 539 21.78 46.80 -38.08
C THR A 539 21.66 47.10 -39.56
N LEU A 540 20.57 47.80 -39.91
CA LEU A 540 20.42 48.55 -41.14
C LEU A 540 20.79 50.01 -40.88
#